data_AF-A0A846MH27-F1
#
_entry.id   AF-A0A846MH27-F1
#
_cell.length_a   1.000
_cell.length_b   1.000
_cell.length_c   1.000
_cell.angle_alpha   90.00
_cell.angle_beta   90.00
_cell.angle_gamma   90.00
#
_symmetry.space_group_name_H-M   'P 1'
#
loop_
_entity.id
_entity.type
_entity.pdbx_description
1 polymer ?
#
loop_
_entity_poly.entity_id
_entity_poly.type
_entity_poly.pdbx_seq_one_letter_code
_entity_poly.pdbx_strand_id
1 'polypeptide(L)' 'MPTDTDARYLFRRAREEAEKADAAVARHASAAEIAAHRELALRYKVRALAVSAPDQVLHDAMEKFSSSGRAGAGTIAH' A
#
# COMPACT_ATOMS: atom_id res chain seq x y z
N MET A 1 18.94 -16.27 7.41
CA MET A 1 17.59 -15.92 6.90
C MET A 1 17.69 -14.65 6.09
N PRO A 2 17.80 -14.72 4.74
CA PRO A 2 17.92 -13.55 3.88
C PRO A 2 16.62 -12.71 3.81
N THR A 3 15.48 -13.39 3.89
CA THR A 3 14.13 -12.81 3.70
C THR A 3 13.72 -11.81 4.78
N ASP A 4 14.10 -12.01 6.04
CA ASP A 4 13.78 -11.06 7.12
C ASP A 4 14.59 -9.75 6.98
N THR A 5 15.84 -9.84 6.51
CA THR A 5 16.66 -8.66 6.17
C THR A 5 16.06 -7.89 5.00
N ASP A 6 15.55 -8.59 3.98
CA ASP A 6 14.93 -7.99 2.81
C ASP A 6 13.62 -7.27 3.17
N ALA A 7 12.78 -7.89 4.01
CA ALA A 7 11.54 -7.27 4.48
C ALA A 7 11.79 -5.96 5.25
N ARG A 8 12.73 -5.99 6.22
CA ARG A 8 13.08 -4.79 7.00
C ARG A 8 13.65 -3.69 6.13
N TYR A 9 14.49 -4.05 5.16
CA TYR A 9 15.00 -3.10 4.17
C TYR A 9 13.86 -2.45 3.37
N LEU A 10 12.92 -3.26 2.87
CA LEU A 10 11.79 -2.79 2.07
C LEU A 10 10.85 -1.89 2.88
N PHE A 11 10.54 -2.24 4.14
CA PHE A 11 9.75 -1.36 5.00
C PHE A 11 10.44 -0.03 5.29
N ARG A 12 11.76 -0.04 5.51
CA ARG A 12 12.53 1.20 5.67
C ARG A 12 12.44 2.08 4.43
N ARG A 13 12.62 1.50 3.23
CA ARG A 13 12.48 2.24 1.96
C ARG A 13 11.06 2.78 1.74
N ALA A 14 10.04 2.01 2.11
CA ALA A 14 8.65 2.47 2.04
C ALA A 14 8.42 3.72 2.91
N ARG A 15 9.00 3.73 4.12
CA ARG A 15 8.91 4.87 5.04
C ARG A 15 9.68 6.08 4.51
N GLU A 16 10.91 5.89 4.01
CA GLU A 16 11.70 6.97 3.42
C GLU A 16 10.98 7.65 2.25
N GLU A 17 10.31 6.88 1.37
CA GLU A 17 9.54 7.46 0.26
C GLU A 17 8.25 8.15 0.73
N ALA A 18 7.62 7.67 1.80
CA ALA A 18 6.48 8.36 2.40
C ALA A 18 6.90 9.71 3.01
N GLU A 19 8.02 9.76 3.74
CA GLU A 19 8.57 11.00 4.29
C GLU A 19 8.95 12.00 3.19
N LYS A 20 9.44 11.53 2.03
CA LYS A 20 9.66 12.38 0.85
C LYS A 20 8.36 12.91 0.25
N ALA A 21 7.30 12.09 0.19
CA ALA A 21 5.99 12.56 -0.25
C ALA A 21 5.45 13.66 0.68
N ASP A 22 5.60 13.51 1.99
CA ASP A 22 5.18 14.51 2.98
C ASP A 22 6.01 15.79 2.87
N ALA A 23 7.33 15.68 2.68
CA ALA A 23 8.20 16.83 2.42
C ALA A 23 7.83 17.54 1.11
N ALA A 24 7.48 16.78 0.06
CA ALA A 24 7.03 17.31 -1.22
C ALA A 24 5.69 18.07 -1.08
N VAL A 25 4.76 17.55 -0.26
CA VAL A 25 3.52 18.25 0.09
C VAL A 25 3.81 19.54 0.85
N ALA A 26 4.66 19.49 1.88
CA ALA A 26 4.99 20.65 2.71
C ALA A 26 5.64 21.80 1.93
N ARG A 27 6.41 21.49 0.89
CA ARG A 27 7.03 22.48 0.00
C ARG A 27 6.19 22.85 -1.23
N HIS A 28 4.92 22.42 -1.29
CA HIS A 28 4.02 22.64 -2.42
C HIS A 28 4.60 22.20 -3.77
N ALA A 29 5.23 21.02 -3.80
CA ALA A 29 5.75 20.43 -5.03
C ALA A 29 4.62 20.08 -6.02
N SER A 30 5.02 19.75 -7.26
CA SER A 30 4.05 19.32 -8.28
C SER A 30 3.30 18.06 -7.85
N ALA A 31 2.04 17.94 -8.30
CA ALA A 31 1.23 16.75 -8.04
C ALA A 31 1.89 15.47 -8.56
N ALA A 32 2.60 15.55 -9.69
CA ALA A 32 3.32 14.42 -10.27
C ALA A 32 4.43 13.90 -9.36
N GLU A 33 5.18 14.80 -8.72
CA GLU A 33 6.25 14.41 -7.81
C GLU A 33 5.71 13.75 -6.54
N ILE A 34 4.66 14.34 -5.94
CA ILE A 34 3.98 13.77 -4.77
C ILE A 34 3.44 12.37 -5.10
N ALA A 35 2.83 12.22 -6.26
CA ALA A 35 2.30 10.94 -6.73
C ALA A 35 3.42 9.90 -6.92
N ALA A 36 4.58 10.29 -7.48
CA ALA A 36 5.71 9.39 -7.68
C ALA A 36 6.25 8.84 -6.35
N HIS A 37 6.44 9.69 -5.33
CA HIS A 37 6.89 9.24 -4.01
C HIS A 37 5.86 8.32 -3.33
N ARG A 38 4.57 8.65 -3.41
CA ARG A 38 3.50 7.78 -2.88
C ARG A 38 3.45 6.42 -3.55
N GLU A 39 3.61 6.39 -4.87
CA GLU A 39 3.63 5.14 -5.63
C GLU A 39 4.82 4.28 -5.23
N LEU A 40 6.02 4.86 -5.13
CA LEU A 40 7.21 4.13 -4.68
C LEU A 40 7.05 3.58 -3.26
N ALA A 41 6.52 4.39 -2.33
CA ALA A 41 6.24 3.95 -0.97
C ALA A 41 5.29 2.74 -0.95
N LEU A 42 4.21 2.78 -1.74
CA LEU A 42 3.26 1.68 -1.86
C LEU A 42 3.92 0.42 -2.44
N ARG A 43 4.71 0.55 -3.51
CA ARG A 43 5.41 -0.58 -4.14
C ARG A 43 6.36 -1.27 -3.17
N TYR A 44 7.13 -0.52 -2.38
CA TYR A 44 8.02 -1.10 -1.38
C TYR A 44 7.23 -1.80 -0.26
N LYS A 45 6.13 -1.20 0.21
CA LYS A 45 5.27 -1.81 1.23
C LYS A 45 4.65 -3.13 0.76
N VAL A 46 4.11 -3.18 -0.46
CA VAL A 46 3.54 -4.41 -1.04
C VAL A 46 4.60 -5.50 -1.13
N ARG A 47 5.81 -5.17 -1.60
CA ARG A 47 6.92 -6.13 -1.66
C ARG A 47 7.34 -6.60 -0.27
N ALA A 48 7.44 -5.70 0.70
CA ALA A 48 7.80 -6.04 2.08
C ALA A 48 6.78 -7.04 2.67
N LEU A 49 5.48 -6.76 2.48
CA LEU A 49 4.41 -7.63 2.96
C LEU A 49 4.44 -9.01 2.28
N ALA A 50 4.68 -9.07 0.96
CA ALA A 50 4.81 -10.33 0.24
C ALA A 50 5.98 -11.20 0.74
N VAL A 51 7.07 -10.56 1.19
CA VAL A 51 8.24 -11.26 1.76
C VAL A 51 8.00 -11.67 3.22
N SER A 52 7.33 -10.83 4.02
CA SER A 52 7.11 -11.08 5.45
C SER A 52 5.98 -12.06 5.77
N ALA A 53 4.91 -12.05 4.98
CA ALA A 53 3.69 -12.78 5.28
C ALA A 53 2.95 -13.15 3.99
N PRO A 54 3.49 -14.09 3.19
CA PRO A 54 2.93 -14.43 1.87
C PRO A 54 1.45 -14.84 1.94
N ASP A 55 1.04 -15.56 2.98
CA ASP A 55 -0.34 -16.00 3.17
C ASP A 55 -1.28 -14.88 3.66
N GLN A 56 -0.76 -13.92 4.43
CA GLN A 56 -1.56 -12.81 5.00
C GLN A 56 -1.86 -11.73 3.95
N VAL A 57 -0.95 -11.50 3.00
CA VAL A 57 -1.21 -10.61 1.85
C VAL A 57 -2.29 -11.17 0.93
N LEU A 58 -2.27 -12.48 0.70
CA LEU A 58 -3.29 -13.17 -0.09
C LEU A 58 -4.66 -13.04 0.61
N HIS A 59 -4.70 -13.25 1.93
CA HIS A 59 -5.92 -13.12 2.73
C HIS A 59 -6.48 -11.68 2.72
N ASP A 60 -5.66 -10.66 2.97
CA ASP A 60 -6.08 -9.25 2.95
C ASP A 60 -6.55 -8.80 1.55
N ALA A 61 -5.92 -9.30 0.49
CA ALA A 61 -6.33 -9.03 -0.89
C ALA A 61 -7.70 -9.66 -1.19
N MET A 62 -7.92 -10.91 -0.73
CA MET A 62 -9.19 -11.62 -0.87
C MET A 62 -10.32 -10.95 -0.06
N GLU A 63 -10.05 -10.50 1.16
CA GLU A 63 -11.04 -9.79 1.99
C GLU A 63 -11.46 -8.45 1.39
N LYS A 64 -10.52 -7.69 0.83
CA LYS A 64 -10.83 -6.42 0.14
C LYS A 64 -11.64 -6.65 -1.13
N PHE A 65 -11.36 -7.69 -1.90
CA PHE A 65 -12.17 -8.07 -3.06
C PHE A 65 -13.59 -8.48 -2.66
N SER A 66 -13.73 -9.23 -1.56
CA SER A 66 -15.02 -9.69 -1.04
C SER A 66 -15.88 -8.55 -0.50
N SER A 67 -15.25 -7.54 0.11
CA SER A 67 -15.92 -6.38 0.69
C SER A 67 -16.40 -5.36 -0.37
N SER A 68 -15.82 -5.40 -1.57
CA SER A 68 -16.24 -4.59 -2.74
C SER A 68 -17.53 -5.10 -3.41
N GLY A 69 -17.95 -6.35 -3.14
CA GLY A 69 -19.10 -6.98 -3.79
C GLY A 69 -20.48 -6.69 -3.18
N ARG A 70 -20.59 -5.86 -2.13
CA ARG A 70 -21.85 -5.65 -1.38
C ARG A 70 -22.25 -4.19 -1.24
N ALA A 71 -22.23 -3.45 -2.34
CA ALA A 71 -22.88 -2.15 -2.43
C ALA A 71 -23.81 -2.14 -3.65
N GLY A 72 -25.04 -2.65 -3.48
CA GLY A 72 -26.04 -2.60 -4.55
C GLY A 72 -27.16 -3.64 -4.48
N ALA A 73 -27.69 -3.95 -3.29
CA ALA A 73 -29.01 -4.59 -3.20
C ALA A 73 -29.96 -3.57 -2.57
N GLY A 74 -30.45 -2.64 -3.40
CA GLY A 74 -31.56 -1.79 -3.03
C GLY A 74 -32.80 -2.65 -2.85
N THR A 75 -33.33 -2.67 -1.63
CA THR A 75 -34.62 -3.27 -1.29
C THR A 75 -35.71 -2.54 -2.09
N ILE A 76 -36.29 -3.21 -3.09
CA ILE A 76 -37.53 -2.77 -3.71
C ILE A 76 -38.66 -3.23 -2.78
N ALA A 77 -39.31 -2.27 -2.12
CA ALA A 77 -40.54 -2.49 -1.37
C ALA A 77 -41.71 -2.66 -2.34
N HIS A 78 -42.55 -3.66 -2.08
CA HIS A 78 -43.88 -3.82 -2.67
C HIS A 78 -44.89 -3.92 -1.53
#